data_AF-A0A6J0J7L0-F1
#
_entry.id   AF-A0A6J0J7L0-F1
#
_cell.length_a   1.000
_cell.length_b   1.000
_cell.length_c   1.000
_cell.angle_alpha   90.00
_cell.angle_beta   90.00
_cell.angle_gamma   90.00
#
_symmetry.space_group_name_H-M   'P 1'
#
loop_
_entity.id
_entity.type
_entity.pdbx_description
1 polymer ?
#
loop_
_entity_poly.entity_id
_entity_poly.type
_entity_poly.pdbx_seq_one_letter_code
_entity_poly.pdbx_strand_id
1 'polypeptide(L)'
;MRLFRRRSGPLKAALAGAAFLLLLLLLPRDAARRERGEEEPWLRNIVPGKAQVLDLMLGAVHNLRDSMPKLQIRAPQPPREPLPGGGRPCPPGVYTAAELRPLLERPPQDPASPGADGKAFKKERWSPEESREKERGYEKHCFNAFASDRISLQRALGPDSRPPE
;
A
#
# COMPACT_ATOMS: atom_id res chain seq x y z
N MET A 1 59.27 -21.03 14.43
CA MET A 1 58.20 -20.47 15.30
C MET A 1 58.14 -18.96 15.08
N ARG A 2 56.96 -18.41 14.80
CA ARG A 2 56.72 -16.99 14.49
C ARG A 2 56.62 -16.17 15.78
N LEU A 3 57.31 -15.03 15.86
CA LEU A 3 56.93 -13.92 16.75
C LEU A 3 57.20 -12.57 16.05
N PHE A 4 56.20 -12.08 15.30
CA PHE A 4 56.16 -10.71 14.80
C PHE A 4 55.60 -9.79 15.90
N ARG A 5 56.48 -9.11 16.64
CA ARG A 5 56.10 -8.08 17.62
C ARG A 5 55.92 -6.74 16.91
N ARG A 6 54.66 -6.40 16.56
CA ARG A 6 54.26 -5.18 15.84
C ARG A 6 54.54 -3.90 16.67
N ARG A 7 55.50 -3.07 16.23
CA ARG A 7 55.65 -1.65 16.64
C ARG A 7 54.64 -0.76 15.89
N SER A 8 53.36 -0.79 16.28
CA SER A 8 52.34 0.10 15.67
C SER A 8 51.52 0.90 16.69
N GLY A 9 52.12 1.27 17.82
CA GLY A 9 51.44 1.97 18.91
C GLY A 9 51.20 3.47 18.67
N PRO A 10 52.26 4.30 18.48
CA PRO A 10 52.10 5.75 18.58
C PRO A 10 51.46 6.38 17.33
N LEU A 11 51.78 5.91 16.13
CA LEU A 11 51.23 6.47 14.88
C LEU A 11 49.71 6.24 14.75
N LYS A 12 49.24 5.05 15.17
CA LYS A 12 47.81 4.72 15.15
C LYS A 12 47.04 5.50 16.20
N ALA A 13 47.62 5.70 17.38
CA ALA A 13 47.04 6.53 18.43
C ALA A 13 46.96 8.01 17.99
N ALA A 14 48.00 8.53 17.32
CA ALA A 14 48.00 9.88 16.78
C ALA A 14 46.93 10.07 15.68
N LEU A 15 46.80 9.11 14.76
CA LEU A 15 45.76 9.14 13.72
C LEU A 15 44.35 9.05 14.31
N ALA A 16 44.14 8.18 15.30
CA ALA A 16 42.86 8.07 15.99
C ALA A 16 42.51 9.36 16.77
N GLY A 17 43.50 9.96 17.45
CA GLY A 17 43.34 11.23 18.14
C GLY A 17 43.01 12.39 17.19
N ALA A 18 43.71 12.47 16.05
CA ALA A 18 43.43 13.48 15.04
C ALA A 18 42.03 13.31 14.42
N ALA A 19 41.61 12.08 14.12
CA ALA A 19 40.27 11.80 13.62
C ALA A 19 39.19 12.16 14.65
N PHE A 20 39.43 11.87 15.93
CA PHE A 20 38.51 12.22 17.01
C PHE A 20 38.37 13.73 17.19
N LEU A 21 39.48 14.47 17.15
CA LEU A 21 39.47 15.94 17.18
C LEU A 21 38.74 16.53 15.96
N LEU A 22 38.91 15.96 14.77
CA LEU A 22 38.15 16.34 13.58
C LEU A 22 36.65 16.13 13.77
N LEU A 23 36.26 14.98 14.32
CA LEU A 23 34.85 14.67 14.59
C LEU A 23 34.23 15.65 15.59
N LEU A 24 34.97 15.98 16.65
CA LEU A 24 34.54 16.95 17.66
C LEU A 24 34.44 18.39 17.13
N LEU A 25 35.16 18.74 16.05
CA LEU A 25 35.03 20.04 15.38
C LEU A 25 33.87 20.06 14.37
N LEU A 26 33.59 18.93 13.71
CA LEU A 26 32.52 18.83 12.72
C LEU A 26 31.13 18.72 13.35
N LEU A 27 30.97 17.94 14.43
CA LEU A 27 29.66 17.70 15.05
C LEU A 27 28.97 18.99 15.57
N PRO A 28 29.66 19.91 16.28
CA PRO A 28 29.04 21.17 16.71
C PRO A 28 28.80 22.12 15.53
N ARG A 29 29.64 22.05 14.48
CA ARG A 29 29.49 22.88 13.28
C ARG A 29 28.26 22.47 12.47
N ASP A 30 27.98 21.17 12.36
CA ASP A 30 26.78 20.66 11.69
C ASP A 30 25.52 20.92 12.51
N ALA A 31 25.58 20.84 13.85
CA ALA A 31 24.47 21.23 14.72
C ALA A 31 24.15 22.74 14.62
N ALA A 32 25.18 23.59 14.65
CA ALA A 32 25.03 25.04 14.46
C ALA A 32 24.55 25.41 13.04
N ARG A 33 24.91 24.64 12.01
CA ARG A 33 24.42 24.84 10.63
C ARG A 33 22.96 24.41 10.46
N ARG A 34 22.52 23.38 11.18
CA ARG A 34 21.11 22.94 11.22
C ARG A 34 20.21 23.95 11.94
N GLU A 35 20.68 24.55 13.03
CA GLU A 35 19.94 25.61 13.74
C GLU A 35 19.92 26.94 12.97
N ARG A 36 20.94 27.23 12.16
CA ARG A 36 21.00 28.45 11.33
C ARG A 36 20.16 28.40 10.05
N GLY A 37 19.40 27.33 9.81
CA GLY A 37 18.42 27.29 8.72
C GLY A 37 19.00 27.59 7.33
N GLU A 38 20.22 27.12 7.03
CA GLU A 38 20.73 27.11 5.65
C GLU A 38 20.05 25.98 4.86
N GLU A 39 18.77 26.16 4.55
CA GLU A 39 18.16 25.46 3.41
C GLU A 39 18.93 25.84 2.14
N GLU A 40 19.37 24.85 1.39
CA GLU A 40 20.20 25.05 0.22
C GLU A 40 19.54 26.01 -0.80
N PRO A 41 20.24 27.05 -1.32
CA PRO A 41 19.66 28.10 -2.15
C PRO A 41 18.93 27.61 -3.41
N TRP A 42 19.27 26.43 -3.93
CA TRP A 42 18.63 25.85 -5.10
C TRP A 42 17.25 25.22 -4.79
N LEU A 43 17.00 24.81 -3.54
CA LEU A 43 15.70 24.28 -3.10
C LEU A 43 14.63 25.37 -2.99
N ARG A 44 15.03 26.60 -2.64
CA ARG A 44 14.13 27.76 -2.53
C ARG A 44 13.41 28.10 -3.83
N ASN A 45 13.95 27.75 -4.99
CA ASN A 45 13.32 28.02 -6.28
C ASN A 45 12.35 26.90 -6.71
N ILE A 46 12.46 25.70 -6.12
CA ILE A 46 11.64 24.53 -6.51
C ILE A 46 10.32 24.48 -5.73
N VAL A 47 10.35 24.87 -4.45
CA VAL A 47 9.15 24.91 -3.58
C VAL A 47 8.07 25.89 -4.07
N PRO A 48 8.37 27.16 -4.42
CA PRO A 48 7.35 28.09 -4.90
C PRO A 48 6.79 27.69 -6.28
N GLY A 49 7.63 27.12 -7.16
CA GLY A 49 7.17 26.61 -8.46
C GLY A 49 6.19 25.45 -8.32
N LYS A 50 6.44 24.51 -7.40
CA LYS A 50 5.50 23.42 -7.11
C LYS A 50 4.18 23.92 -6.51
N ALA A 51 4.24 24.88 -5.59
CA ALA A 51 3.05 25.48 -5.00
C ALA A 51 2.20 26.21 -6.04
N GLN A 52 2.82 26.96 -6.97
CA GLN A 52 2.11 27.63 -8.06
C GLN A 52 1.47 26.65 -9.05
N VAL A 53 2.15 25.55 -9.38
CA VAL A 53 1.58 24.51 -10.25
C VAL A 53 0.40 23.81 -9.56
N LEU A 54 0.52 23.54 -8.26
CA LEU A 54 -0.59 22.97 -7.48
C LEU A 54 -1.78 23.93 -7.42
N ASP A 55 -1.55 25.22 -7.16
CA ASP A 55 -2.59 26.25 -7.10
C ASP A 55 -3.28 26.45 -8.46
N LEU A 56 -2.50 26.44 -9.55
CA LEU A 56 -3.03 26.46 -10.92
C LEU A 56 -3.89 25.22 -11.22
N MET A 57 -3.45 24.03 -10.82
CA MET A 57 -4.24 22.79 -10.97
C MET A 57 -5.52 22.82 -10.14
N LEU A 58 -5.44 23.27 -8.88
CA LEU A 58 -6.59 23.42 -7.98
C LEU A 58 -7.60 24.44 -8.54
N GLY A 59 -7.13 25.58 -9.06
CA GLY A 59 -7.97 26.58 -9.72
C GLY A 59 -8.62 26.05 -11.00
N ALA A 60 -7.89 25.28 -11.81
CA ALA A 60 -8.44 24.63 -13.00
C ALA A 60 -9.52 23.59 -12.65
N VAL A 61 -9.30 22.79 -11.60
CA VAL A 61 -10.29 21.82 -11.10
C VAL A 61 -11.53 22.50 -10.54
N HIS A 62 -11.38 23.68 -9.90
CA HIS A 62 -12.52 24.46 -9.42
C HIS A 62 -13.44 24.91 -10.56
N ASN A 63 -12.87 25.30 -11.71
CA ASN A 63 -13.64 25.67 -12.92
C ASN A 63 -14.28 24.47 -13.63
N LEU A 64 -13.78 23.25 -13.39
CA LEU A 64 -14.32 22.01 -13.97
C LEU A 64 -15.34 21.32 -13.04
N ARG A 65 -15.58 21.83 -11.84
CA ARG A 65 -16.49 21.20 -10.86
C ARG A 65 -17.91 21.05 -11.39
N ASP A 66 -18.42 22.04 -12.11
CA ASP A 66 -19.78 22.04 -12.66
C ASP A 66 -19.88 21.26 -13.98
N SER A 67 -18.76 21.04 -14.66
CA SER A 67 -18.65 20.28 -15.91
C SER A 67 -18.17 18.84 -15.70
N MET A 68 -17.83 18.45 -14.46
CA MET A 68 -17.46 17.09 -14.12
C MET A 68 -18.71 16.20 -14.21
N PRO A 69 -18.76 15.22 -15.14
CA PRO A 69 -19.89 14.31 -15.20
C PRO A 69 -19.98 13.57 -13.86
N LYS A 70 -21.19 13.49 -13.29
CA LYS A 70 -21.44 12.70 -12.08
C LYS A 70 -21.21 11.23 -12.42
N LEU A 71 -19.98 10.75 -12.27
CA LEU A 71 -19.57 9.36 -12.53
C LEU A 71 -20.15 8.36 -11.52
N GLN A 72 -21.02 8.81 -10.61
CA GLN A 72 -21.81 7.91 -9.77
C GLN A 72 -22.85 7.22 -10.64
N ILE A 73 -22.47 6.06 -11.19
CA ILE A 73 -23.41 5.08 -11.74
C ILE A 73 -24.32 4.67 -10.57
N ARG A 74 -25.54 5.20 -10.55
CA ARG A 74 -26.57 4.79 -9.60
C ARG A 74 -26.79 3.28 -9.81
N ALA A 75 -26.90 2.52 -8.72
CA ALA A 75 -27.25 1.11 -8.81
C ALA A 75 -28.51 0.98 -9.70
N PRO A 76 -28.53 0.04 -10.67
CA PRO A 76 -29.72 -0.19 -11.49
C PRO A 76 -30.89 -0.45 -10.55
N GLN A 77 -31.93 0.38 -10.62
CA GLN A 77 -33.17 0.02 -9.95
C GLN A 77 -33.74 -1.17 -10.73
N PRO A 78 -33.94 -2.33 -10.11
CA PRO A 78 -34.67 -3.40 -10.78
C PRO A 78 -36.03 -2.82 -11.22
N PRO A 79 -36.52 -3.18 -12.42
CA PRO A 79 -37.89 -2.87 -12.80
C PRO A 79 -38.79 -3.23 -11.62
N ARG A 80 -39.66 -2.30 -11.20
CA ARG A 80 -40.70 -2.62 -10.22
C ARG A 80 -41.59 -3.66 -10.88
N GLU A 81 -41.27 -4.95 -10.69
CA GLU A 81 -42.19 -6.01 -11.00
C GLU A 81 -43.49 -5.69 -10.25
N PRO A 82 -44.64 -5.72 -10.94
CA PRO A 82 -45.92 -5.69 -10.25
C PRO A 82 -45.87 -6.76 -9.18
N LEU A 83 -46.00 -6.35 -7.91
CA LEU A 83 -46.08 -7.29 -6.79
C LEU A 83 -47.12 -8.36 -7.19
N PRO A 84 -46.77 -9.65 -7.22
CA PRO A 84 -47.74 -10.68 -7.55
C PRO A 84 -48.96 -10.48 -6.64
N GLY A 85 -50.16 -10.53 -7.22
CA GLY A 85 -51.45 -10.23 -6.59
C GLY A 85 -51.82 -11.24 -5.51
N GLY A 86 -51.09 -11.19 -4.41
CA GLY A 86 -51.20 -12.00 -3.21
C GLY A 86 -50.17 -11.42 -2.25
N GLY A 87 -50.64 -10.77 -1.19
CA GLY A 87 -49.79 -10.02 -0.27
C GLY A 87 -48.53 -10.81 0.06
N ARG A 88 -47.35 -10.22 -0.19
CA ARG A 88 -46.09 -10.82 0.23
C ARG A 88 -46.26 -11.26 1.68
N PRO A 89 -46.03 -12.53 2.02
CA PRO A 89 -46.03 -12.93 3.42
C PRO A 89 -44.97 -12.06 4.10
N CYS A 90 -45.42 -11.22 5.04
CA CYS A 90 -44.56 -10.42 5.90
C CYS A 90 -44.46 -11.18 7.24
N PRO A 91 -43.61 -12.22 7.33
CA PRO A 91 -43.44 -12.93 8.59
C PRO A 91 -42.93 -11.95 9.65
N PRO A 92 -43.47 -11.98 10.87
CA PRO A 92 -42.97 -11.18 11.97
C PRO A 92 -41.63 -11.72 12.49
N GLY A 93 -40.82 -10.87 13.12
CA GLY A 93 -39.58 -11.27 13.82
C GLY A 93 -38.29 -10.97 13.06
N VAL A 94 -37.22 -11.67 13.46
CA VAL A 94 -35.87 -11.56 12.87
C VAL A 94 -35.43 -12.92 12.34
N TYR A 95 -34.65 -12.92 11.26
CA TYR A 95 -34.09 -14.16 10.74
C TYR A 95 -33.12 -14.79 11.74
N THR A 96 -33.21 -16.10 11.87
CA THR A 96 -32.28 -16.94 12.63
C THR A 96 -31.00 -17.20 11.82
N ALA A 97 -29.91 -17.54 12.51
CA ALA A 97 -28.65 -17.89 11.84
C ALA A 97 -28.79 -19.10 10.88
N ALA A 98 -29.70 -20.03 11.18
CA ALA A 98 -29.99 -21.18 10.33
C ALA A 98 -30.71 -20.79 9.02
N GLU A 99 -31.57 -19.78 9.07
CA GLU A 99 -32.24 -19.22 7.88
C GLU A 99 -31.29 -18.41 7.01
N LEU A 100 -30.30 -17.77 7.63
CA LEU A 100 -29.27 -16.98 6.95
C LEU A 100 -28.01 -17.78 6.58
N ARG A 101 -28.05 -19.12 6.69
CA ARG A 101 -26.91 -19.96 6.31
C ARG A 101 -26.58 -19.78 4.82
N PRO A 102 -25.30 -19.84 4.43
CA PRO A 102 -24.94 -19.72 3.02
C PRO A 102 -25.53 -20.87 2.20
N LEU A 103 -25.76 -20.61 0.91
CA LEU A 103 -26.23 -21.64 -0.02
C LEU A 103 -25.23 -22.80 -0.15
N LEU A 104 -23.93 -22.49 -0.06
CA LEU A 104 -22.85 -23.44 -0.17
C LEU A 104 -21.87 -23.23 0.98
N GLU A 105 -21.57 -24.30 1.71
CA GLU A 105 -20.53 -24.29 2.73
C GLU A 105 -19.15 -24.20 2.10
N ARG A 106 -18.29 -23.36 2.68
CA ARG A 106 -16.91 -23.20 2.18
C ARG A 106 -16.09 -24.43 2.57
N PRO A 107 -15.32 -25.02 1.64
CA PRO A 107 -14.43 -26.13 1.99
C PRO A 107 -13.26 -25.66 2.87
N PRO A 108 -12.63 -26.59 3.62
CA PRO A 108 -11.44 -26.30 4.41
C PRO A 108 -10.36 -25.60 3.57
N GLN A 109 -9.79 -24.51 4.11
CA GLN A 109 -8.73 -23.75 3.46
C GLN A 109 -7.39 -24.04 4.14
N ASP A 110 -6.31 -24.04 3.36
CA ASP A 110 -4.94 -24.06 3.89
C ASP A 110 -4.50 -22.62 4.25
N PRO A 111 -4.17 -22.32 5.52
CA PRO A 111 -3.75 -20.99 5.94
C PRO A 111 -2.39 -20.56 5.36
N ALA A 112 -1.58 -21.50 4.85
CA ALA A 112 -0.32 -21.22 4.16
C ALA A 112 -0.50 -20.99 2.65
N SER A 113 -1.70 -21.20 2.13
CA SER A 113 -1.95 -21.06 0.69
C SER A 113 -1.80 -19.60 0.22
N PRO A 114 -1.48 -19.39 -1.06
CA PRO A 114 -1.39 -18.07 -1.67
C PRO A 114 -2.67 -17.25 -1.44
N GLY A 115 -2.54 -16.09 -0.78
CA GLY A 115 -3.66 -15.18 -0.54
C GLY A 115 -4.70 -15.68 0.48
N ALA A 116 -4.36 -16.69 1.28
CA ALA A 116 -5.20 -17.13 2.40
C ALA A 116 -5.53 -15.98 3.35
N ASP A 117 -6.75 -15.96 3.87
CA ASP A 117 -7.27 -14.92 4.78
C ASP A 117 -7.16 -13.49 4.22
N GLY A 118 -7.14 -13.32 2.90
CA GLY A 118 -6.96 -12.02 2.25
C GLY A 118 -5.55 -11.43 2.38
N LYS A 119 -4.55 -12.22 2.80
CA LYS A 119 -3.15 -11.78 2.88
C LYS A 119 -2.59 -11.47 1.48
N ALA A 120 -1.59 -10.60 1.42
CA ALA A 120 -0.95 -10.24 0.16
C ALA A 120 -0.23 -11.44 -0.48
N PHE A 121 -0.45 -11.67 -1.77
CA PHE A 121 0.35 -12.60 -2.56
C PHE A 121 1.74 -11.99 -2.81
N LYS A 122 2.75 -12.46 -2.08
CA LYS A 122 4.14 -12.00 -2.21
C LYS A 122 4.99 -13.13 -2.77
N LYS A 123 5.62 -12.86 -3.91
CA LYS A 123 6.60 -13.75 -4.56
C LYS A 123 7.85 -12.92 -4.82
N GLU A 124 8.95 -13.31 -4.18
CA GLU A 124 10.23 -12.58 -4.26
C GLU A 124 11.01 -12.91 -5.53
N ARG A 125 11.02 -14.19 -5.91
CA ARG A 125 11.79 -14.69 -7.06
C ARG A 125 10.85 -15.03 -8.20
N TRP A 126 11.07 -14.38 -9.35
CA TRP A 126 10.31 -14.58 -10.57
C TRP A 126 11.18 -15.26 -11.62
N SER A 127 10.65 -16.30 -12.25
CA SER A 127 11.24 -16.82 -13.48
C SER A 127 10.94 -15.89 -14.67
N PRO A 128 11.73 -15.97 -15.76
CA PRO A 128 11.45 -15.22 -16.97
C PRO A 128 10.07 -15.53 -17.57
N GLU A 129 9.62 -16.79 -17.53
CA GLU A 129 8.30 -17.17 -18.06
C GLU A 129 7.18 -16.56 -17.22
N GLU A 130 7.26 -16.69 -15.88
CA GLU A 130 6.26 -16.14 -14.96
C GLU A 130 6.18 -14.61 -15.06
N SER A 131 7.31 -13.94 -15.23
CA SER A 131 7.36 -12.48 -15.41
C SER A 131 6.60 -12.07 -16.66
N ARG A 132 6.83 -12.78 -17.78
CA ARG A 132 6.11 -12.54 -19.03
C ARG A 132 4.62 -12.84 -18.91
N GLU A 133 4.23 -13.90 -18.20
CA GLU A 133 2.81 -14.22 -17.92
C GLU A 133 2.14 -13.10 -17.11
N LYS A 134 2.80 -12.62 -16.05
CA LYS A 134 2.33 -11.52 -15.22
C LYS A 134 2.14 -10.24 -16.04
N GLU A 135 3.13 -9.84 -16.85
CA GLU A 135 3.01 -8.62 -17.69
C GLU A 135 1.89 -8.75 -18.72
N ARG A 136 1.75 -9.90 -19.41
CA ARG A 136 0.61 -10.16 -20.32
C ARG A 136 -0.73 -10.10 -19.61
N GLY A 137 -0.79 -10.59 -18.37
CA GLY A 137 -1.99 -10.53 -17.53
C GLY A 137 -2.39 -9.08 -17.24
N TYR A 138 -1.41 -8.23 -16.88
CA TYR A 138 -1.65 -6.80 -16.67
C TYR A 138 -2.09 -6.09 -17.95
N GLU A 139 -1.47 -6.38 -19.10
CA GLU A 139 -1.85 -5.77 -20.38
C GLU A 139 -3.30 -6.12 -20.77
N LYS A 140 -3.70 -7.38 -20.57
CA LYS A 140 -5.03 -7.86 -20.95
C LYS A 140 -6.14 -7.46 -19.97
N HIS A 141 -5.85 -7.48 -18.67
CA HIS A 141 -6.87 -7.40 -17.62
C HIS A 141 -6.74 -6.16 -16.73
N CYS A 142 -5.67 -5.38 -16.86
CA CYS A 142 -5.37 -4.22 -16.02
C CYS A 142 -5.19 -4.54 -14.52
N PHE A 143 -4.98 -5.81 -14.16
CA PHE A 143 -4.62 -6.26 -12.81
C PHE A 143 -3.71 -7.49 -12.86
N ASN A 144 -3.20 -7.90 -11.70
CA ASN A 144 -2.32 -9.07 -11.58
C ASN A 144 -3.09 -10.39 -11.72
N ALA A 145 -3.44 -10.76 -12.96
CA ALA A 145 -4.11 -12.02 -13.27
C ALA A 145 -3.29 -13.23 -12.81
N PHE A 146 -1.95 -13.19 -12.96
CA PHE A 146 -1.04 -14.24 -12.49
C PHE A 146 -1.24 -14.58 -11.00
N ALA A 147 -1.40 -13.55 -10.16
CA ALA A 147 -1.67 -13.75 -8.75
C ALA A 147 -3.09 -14.28 -8.52
N SER A 148 -4.09 -13.72 -9.24
CA SER A 148 -5.48 -14.18 -9.17
C SER A 148 -5.61 -15.67 -9.46
N ASP A 149 -4.95 -16.16 -10.51
CA ASP A 149 -5.00 -17.56 -10.96
C ASP A 149 -4.39 -18.54 -9.95
N ARG A 150 -3.52 -18.04 -9.06
CA ARG A 150 -2.83 -18.85 -8.04
C ARG A 150 -3.49 -18.77 -6.67
N ILE A 151 -4.47 -17.88 -6.49
CA ILE A 151 -5.22 -17.76 -5.26
C ILE A 151 -6.49 -18.62 -5.36
N SER A 152 -6.83 -19.32 -4.28
CA SER A 152 -8.04 -20.15 -4.19
C SER A 152 -9.31 -19.35 -4.52
N LEU A 153 -10.16 -19.91 -5.39
CA LEU A 153 -11.48 -19.37 -5.71
C LEU A 153 -12.41 -19.31 -4.48
N GLN A 154 -12.15 -20.13 -3.48
CA GLN A 154 -12.96 -20.28 -2.27
C GLN A 154 -12.27 -19.72 -1.03
N ARG A 155 -11.27 -18.85 -1.20
CA ARG A 155 -10.48 -18.30 -0.07
C ARG A 155 -11.37 -17.68 1.01
N ALA A 156 -10.96 -17.86 2.26
CA ALA A 156 -11.49 -17.08 3.37
C ALA A 156 -10.87 -15.66 3.38
N LEU A 157 -11.52 -14.74 4.10
CA LEU A 157 -11.04 -13.37 4.31
C LEU A 157 -10.55 -13.14 5.75
N GLY A 158 -10.31 -14.22 6.50
CA GLY A 158 -9.94 -14.15 7.90
C GLY A 158 -11.14 -13.87 8.83
N PRO A 159 -10.89 -13.41 10.06
CA PRO A 159 -11.93 -13.07 11.02
C PRO A 159 -12.73 -11.83 10.56
N ASP A 160 -13.99 -11.75 10.99
CA ASP A 160 -14.84 -10.59 10.71
C ASP A 160 -14.28 -9.34 11.42
N SER A 161 -13.91 -8.35 10.62
CA SER A 161 -13.31 -7.09 11.08
C SER A 161 -14.28 -5.91 11.00
N ARG A 162 -15.58 -6.15 10.79
CA ARG A 162 -16.60 -5.11 10.81
C ARG A 162 -16.83 -4.58 12.24
N PRO A 163 -17.39 -3.37 12.38
CA PRO A 163 -17.94 -2.93 13.67
C PRO A 163 -18.98 -3.94 14.20
N PRO A 164 -19.10 -4.10 15.52
CA PRO A 164 -19.98 -5.09 16.14
C PRO A 164 -21.50 -4.85 16.00
N GLU A 165 -21.93 -3.68 15.51
CA GLU A 165 -23.33 -3.24 15.37
C GLU A 165 -23.94 -3.38 13.96
#